data_AF-A0A8S0R6T0-F1
#
_entry.id   AF-A0A8S0R6T0-F1
#
_cell.length_a   1.000
_cell.length_b   1.000
_cell.length_c   1.000
_cell.angle_alpha   90.00
_cell.angle_beta   90.00
_cell.angle_gamma   90.00
#
_symmetry.space_group_name_H-M   'P 1'
#
loop_
_entity.id
_entity.type
_entity.pdbx_description
1 polymer ?
#
loop_
_entity_poly.entity_id
_entity_poly.type
_entity_poly.pdbx_seq_one_letter_code
_entity_poly.pdbx_strand_id
1 'polypeptide(L)'
;MIKYSSLISFKGTTADSFFGAMVRSAFKHCREDIRAISNFRSLVEYVNGDYVHCDARWADVEHVLIPIMMEKKAHWILVHFDIEGERLLVYNSSRMTVRERIVTSDVEAFAHVLPCLMVKMNAYEVKTIDEI
;
A
#
# COMPACT_ATOMS: atom_id res chain seq x y z
N MET A 1 20.07 10.73 8.03
CA MET A 1 18.85 11.31 8.63
C MET A 1 18.37 12.41 7.69
N ILE A 2 17.34 12.14 6.89
CA ILE A 2 16.73 13.17 6.04
C ILE A 2 15.83 13.98 6.95
N LYS A 3 16.20 15.23 7.19
CA LYS A 3 15.45 16.15 8.05
C LYS A 3 14.45 16.88 7.15
N TYR A 4 13.18 16.49 7.20
CA TYR A 4 12.13 17.27 6.54
C TYR A 4 12.06 18.65 7.19
N SER A 5 11.74 19.67 6.39
CA SER A 5 11.47 21.03 6.88
C SER A 5 10.37 20.96 7.93
N SER A 6 10.56 21.62 9.08
CA SER A 6 9.53 21.72 10.14
C SER A 6 8.28 22.48 9.70
N LEU A 7 8.25 22.97 8.45
CA LEU A 7 7.12 23.64 7.81
C LEU A 7 6.16 22.68 7.11
N ILE A 8 6.53 21.40 6.95
CA ILE A 8 5.69 20.38 6.29
C ILE A 8 5.25 19.38 7.36
N SER A 9 3.96 19.39 7.73
CA SER A 9 3.39 18.28 8.49
C SER A 9 3.25 17.09 7.56
N PHE A 10 4.15 16.12 7.66
CA PHE A 10 4.01 14.84 6.95
C PHE A 10 3.15 13.90 7.79
N LYS A 11 1.89 13.71 7.41
CA LYS A 11 1.04 12.66 7.98
C LYS A 11 1.21 11.40 7.15
N GLY A 12 2.17 10.58 7.53
CA GLY A 12 2.39 9.33 6.81
C GLY A 12 2.83 8.20 7.71
N THR A 13 2.73 6.99 7.16
CA THR A 13 3.17 5.75 7.78
C THR A 13 4.00 4.93 6.80
N THR A 14 4.55 3.82 7.28
CA THR A 14 5.28 2.84 6.48
C THR A 14 4.56 1.50 6.52
N ALA A 15 4.43 0.85 5.38
CA ALA A 15 4.09 -0.56 5.32
C ALA A 15 5.36 -1.41 5.40
N ASP A 16 5.21 -2.68 5.79
CA ASP A 16 6.29 -3.65 5.83
C ASP A 16 6.32 -4.57 4.59
N SER A 17 7.30 -5.47 4.56
CA SER A 17 7.46 -6.43 3.47
C SER A 17 6.40 -7.54 3.46
N PHE A 18 5.79 -7.86 4.61
CA PHE A 18 4.68 -8.81 4.72
C PHE A 18 3.43 -8.24 4.05
N PHE A 19 3.13 -6.95 4.23
CA PHE A 19 2.08 -6.27 3.48
C PHE A 19 2.29 -6.45 1.98
N GLY A 20 3.51 -6.21 1.50
CA GLY A 20 3.83 -6.42 0.08
C GLY A 20 3.60 -7.87 -0.39
N ALA A 21 3.88 -8.87 0.45
CA ALA A 21 3.61 -10.27 0.15
C ALA A 21 2.10 -10.56 0.11
N MET A 22 1.31 -9.99 1.03
CA MET A 22 -0.14 -10.12 1.06
C MET A 22 -0.77 -9.51 -0.20
N VAL A 23 -0.32 -8.31 -0.63
CA VAL A 23 -0.78 -7.66 -1.87
C VAL A 23 -0.52 -8.55 -3.08
N ARG A 24 0.70 -9.11 -3.20
CA ARG A 24 1.02 -10.04 -4.29
C ARG A 24 0.16 -11.30 -4.28
N SER A 25 -0.13 -11.85 -3.10
CA SER A 25 -1.06 -12.98 -2.96
C SER A 25 -2.46 -12.61 -3.43
N ALA A 26 -2.99 -11.48 -2.97
CA ALA A 26 -4.32 -11.00 -3.36
C ALA A 26 -4.42 -10.75 -4.87
N PHE A 27 -3.42 -10.09 -5.46
CA PHE A 27 -3.39 -9.83 -6.90
C PHE A 27 -3.48 -11.11 -7.75
N LYS A 28 -2.77 -12.19 -7.36
CA LYS A 28 -2.86 -13.48 -8.06
C LYS A 28 -4.27 -14.07 -8.08
N HIS A 29 -5.05 -13.85 -7.02
CA HIS A 29 -6.41 -14.40 -6.89
C HIS A 29 -7.49 -13.44 -7.41
N CYS A 30 -7.25 -12.14 -7.35
CA CYS A 30 -8.21 -11.09 -7.71
C CYS A 30 -7.98 -10.54 -9.13
N ARG A 31 -7.06 -11.13 -9.90
CA ARG A 31 -6.71 -10.67 -11.25
C ARG A 31 -7.92 -10.60 -12.20
N GLU A 32 -8.92 -11.46 -11.98
CA GLU A 32 -10.13 -11.57 -12.80
C GLU A 32 -11.40 -11.02 -12.10
N ASP A 33 -11.46 -11.07 -10.76
CA ASP A 33 -12.55 -10.46 -9.99
C ASP A 33 -12.01 -9.70 -8.78
N ILE A 34 -12.04 -8.37 -8.90
CA ILE A 34 -11.52 -7.47 -7.88
C ILE A 34 -12.34 -7.48 -6.59
N ARG A 35 -13.61 -7.94 -6.65
CA ARG A 35 -14.47 -8.09 -5.47
C ARG A 35 -13.97 -9.22 -4.56
N ALA A 36 -13.15 -10.13 -5.08
CA ALA A 36 -12.53 -11.19 -4.29
C ALA A 36 -11.54 -10.65 -3.23
N ILE A 37 -11.19 -9.36 -3.27
CA ILE A 37 -10.30 -8.76 -2.27
C ILE A 37 -10.86 -8.82 -0.85
N SER A 38 -12.19 -8.86 -0.70
CA SER A 38 -12.84 -9.05 0.61
C SER A 38 -12.51 -10.40 1.26
N ASN A 39 -12.03 -11.37 0.49
CA ASN A 39 -11.59 -12.65 1.02
C ASN A 39 -10.20 -12.53 1.70
N PHE A 40 -9.48 -11.42 1.48
CA PHE A 40 -8.20 -11.13 2.12
C PHE A 40 -8.40 -10.25 3.36
N ARG A 41 -9.08 -10.81 4.36
CA ARG A 41 -9.36 -10.15 5.66
C ARG A 41 -8.12 -9.48 6.26
N SER A 42 -6.97 -10.15 6.22
CA SER A 42 -5.72 -9.61 6.77
C SER A 42 -5.21 -8.35 6.07
N LEU A 43 -5.49 -8.15 4.77
CA LEU A 43 -5.16 -6.89 4.08
C LEU A 43 -6.06 -5.76 4.56
N VAL A 44 -7.35 -6.04 4.77
CA VAL A 44 -8.31 -5.04 5.27
C VAL A 44 -7.96 -4.67 6.72
N GLU A 45 -7.70 -5.66 7.58
CA GLU A 45 -7.24 -5.44 8.96
C GLU A 45 -5.93 -4.65 9.00
N TYR A 46 -4.99 -4.92 8.09
CA TYR A 46 -3.73 -4.17 8.00
C TYR A 46 -3.97 -2.69 7.77
N VAL A 47 -4.72 -2.38 6.73
CA VAL A 47 -4.97 -0.99 6.33
C VAL A 47 -5.84 -0.26 7.35
N ASN A 48 -6.73 -0.97 8.05
CA ASN A 48 -7.51 -0.42 9.17
C ASN A 48 -6.71 -0.23 10.47
N GLY A 49 -5.46 -0.70 10.53
CA GLY A 49 -4.60 -0.65 11.73
C GLY A 49 -4.94 -1.68 12.81
N ASP A 50 -5.77 -2.67 12.48
CA ASP A 50 -6.12 -3.79 13.38
C ASP A 50 -5.10 -4.94 13.33
N TYR A 51 -4.12 -4.84 12.43
CA TYR A 51 -3.07 -5.85 12.25
C TYR A 51 -1.81 -5.50 13.05
N VAL A 52 -1.23 -6.49 13.72
CA VAL A 52 -0.10 -6.32 14.66
C VAL A 52 1.13 -5.63 14.04
N HIS A 53 1.34 -5.77 12.73
CA HIS A 53 2.48 -5.15 12.04
C HIS A 53 2.18 -3.78 11.42
N CYS A 54 0.96 -3.28 11.55
CA CYS A 54 0.60 -1.95 11.07
C CYS A 54 0.92 -0.88 12.13
N ASP A 55 1.56 0.20 11.69
CA ASP A 55 1.95 1.32 12.56
C ASP A 55 0.82 2.37 12.72
N ALA A 56 0.04 2.62 11.67
CA ALA A 56 -1.08 3.55 11.71
C ALA A 56 -2.22 3.11 10.79
N ARG A 57 -3.47 3.42 11.18
CA ARG A 57 -4.64 3.24 10.30
C ARG A 57 -4.47 4.15 9.09
N TRP A 58 -4.71 3.63 7.89
CA TRP A 58 -4.45 4.39 6.68
C TRP A 58 -5.45 5.52 6.46
N ALA A 59 -6.59 5.50 7.14
CA ALA A 59 -7.59 6.57 7.12
C ALA A 59 -7.09 7.84 7.85
N ASP A 60 -6.11 7.69 8.76
CA ASP A 60 -5.60 8.79 9.58
C ASP A 60 -4.34 9.44 8.98
N VAL A 61 -3.90 8.99 7.79
CA VAL A 61 -2.68 9.45 7.13
C VAL A 61 -2.94 9.83 5.67
N GLU A 62 -2.07 10.68 5.13
CA GLU A 62 -2.13 11.17 3.75
C GLU A 62 -1.18 10.36 2.85
N HIS A 63 -0.16 9.74 3.44
CA HIS A 63 0.94 9.11 2.72
C HIS A 63 1.35 7.76 3.31
N VAL A 64 1.61 6.77 2.44
CA VAL A 64 2.14 5.47 2.86
C VAL A 64 3.40 5.15 2.08
N LEU A 65 4.46 4.82 2.80
CA LEU A 65 5.73 4.37 2.23
C LEU A 65 5.79 2.84 2.24
N ILE A 66 5.87 2.22 1.08
CA ILE A 66 5.77 0.77 0.88
C ILE A 66 7.08 0.27 0.27
N PRO A 67 7.92 -0.46 1.03
CA PRO A 67 9.09 -1.13 0.47
C PRO A 67 8.65 -2.34 -0.36
N ILE A 68 9.11 -2.41 -1.61
CA ILE A 68 8.83 -3.54 -2.52
C ILE A 68 10.14 -4.20 -2.92
N MET A 69 10.24 -5.51 -2.68
CA MET A 69 11.34 -6.33 -3.19
C MET A 69 11.04 -6.71 -4.64
N MET A 70 11.90 -6.30 -5.56
CA MET A 70 11.90 -6.82 -6.92
C MET A 70 12.61 -8.18 -6.91
N GLU A 71 11.85 -9.26 -6.75
CA GLU A 71 12.37 -10.62 -6.50
C GLU A 71 13.39 -11.05 -7.55
N LYS A 72 13.15 -10.74 -8.83
CA LYS A 72 14.06 -11.08 -9.95
C LYS A 72 15.40 -10.34 -9.92
N LYS A 73 15.52 -9.28 -9.11
CA LYS A 73 16.69 -8.41 -9.04
C LYS A 73 17.31 -8.34 -7.64
N ALA A 74 16.69 -8.97 -6.64
CA ALA A 74 17.09 -8.87 -5.25
C ALA A 74 17.34 -7.40 -4.84
N HIS A 75 16.49 -6.49 -5.33
CA HIS A 75 16.63 -5.06 -5.15
C HIS A 75 15.34 -4.47 -4.60
N TRP A 76 15.47 -3.62 -3.59
CA TRP A 76 14.35 -2.92 -2.99
C TRP A 76 14.09 -1.60 -3.70
N ILE A 77 12.84 -1.38 -4.06
CA ILE A 77 12.31 -0.06 -4.42
C ILE A 77 11.42 0.44 -3.29
N LEU A 78 11.25 1.75 -3.22
CA LEU A 78 10.30 2.37 -2.31
C LEU A 78 9.16 2.96 -3.13
N VAL A 79 7.94 2.56 -2.83
CA VAL A 79 6.74 3.16 -3.40
C VAL A 79 6.14 4.10 -2.37
N HIS A 80 5.89 5.34 -2.76
CA HIS A 80 5.08 6.29 -1.99
C HIS A 80 3.69 6.26 -2.58
N PHE A 81 2.74 5.81 -1.78
CA PHE A 81 1.33 5.92 -2.07
C PHE A 81 0.80 7.23 -1.49
N ASP A 82 0.43 8.13 -2.38
CA ASP A 82 -0.33 9.34 -2.09
C ASP A 82 -1.81 8.97 -2.13
N ILE A 83 -2.45 8.90 -0.95
CA ILE A 83 -3.84 8.42 -0.82
C ILE A 83 -4.80 9.41 -1.45
N GLU A 84 -4.68 10.70 -1.13
CA GLU A 84 -5.56 11.75 -1.66
C GLU A 84 -5.37 11.93 -3.17
N GLY A 85 -4.12 11.88 -3.64
CA GLY A 85 -3.84 11.97 -5.07
C GLY A 85 -4.19 10.70 -5.86
N GLU A 86 -4.44 9.58 -5.18
CA GLU A 86 -4.54 8.22 -5.74
C GLU A 86 -3.34 7.84 -6.63
N ARG A 87 -2.11 8.19 -6.19
CA ARG A 87 -0.88 8.03 -7.01
C ARG A 87 0.17 7.16 -6.34
N LEU A 88 0.89 6.40 -7.17
CA LEU A 88 2.08 5.68 -6.76
C LEU A 88 3.32 6.36 -7.34
N LEU A 89 4.15 6.94 -6.48
CA LEU A 89 5.46 7.46 -6.84
C LEU A 89 6.51 6.39 -6.53
N VAL A 90 7.36 6.04 -7.51
CA VAL A 90 8.34 4.97 -7.36
C VAL A 90 9.75 5.53 -7.26
N TYR A 91 10.40 5.27 -6.14
CA TYR A 91 11.80 5.60 -5.89
C TYR A 91 12.67 4.37 -6.07
N ASN A 92 13.56 4.43 -7.07
CA ASN A 92 14.55 3.40 -7.32
C ASN A 92 15.96 3.96 -7.12
N SER A 93 16.64 3.48 -6.08
CA SER A 93 18.02 3.89 -5.75
C SER A 93 19.09 3.22 -6.63
N SER A 94 18.73 2.20 -7.41
CA SER A 94 19.66 1.52 -8.30
C SER A 94 19.96 2.39 -9.52
N ARG A 95 21.24 2.73 -9.70
CA ARG A 95 21.75 3.34 -10.94
C ARG A 95 21.73 2.39 -12.14
N MET A 96 21.68 1.08 -11.89
CA MET A 96 21.45 0.11 -12.97
C MET A 96 20.06 0.36 -13.51
N THR A 97 19.94 0.48 -14.83
CA THR A 97 18.69 0.57 -15.59
C THR A 97 17.87 -0.71 -15.36
N VAL A 98 17.27 -0.84 -14.17
CA VAL A 98 16.07 -1.63 -14.01
C VAL A 98 15.10 -0.98 -14.97
N ARG A 99 14.93 -1.60 -16.14
CA ARG A 99 14.08 -1.08 -17.21
C ARG A 99 12.74 -0.78 -16.57
N GLU A 100 12.21 0.40 -16.85
CA GLU A 100 10.93 0.89 -16.33
C GLU A 100 9.86 -0.21 -16.33
N ARG A 101 9.75 -0.96 -17.43
CA ARG A 101 8.85 -2.12 -17.58
C ARG A 101 8.92 -3.18 -16.47
N ILE A 102 10.10 -3.44 -15.89
CA ILE A 102 10.26 -4.42 -14.80
C ILE A 102 9.69 -3.84 -13.51
N VAL A 103 10.04 -2.58 -13.21
CA VAL A 103 9.49 -1.85 -12.07
C VAL A 103 7.97 -1.78 -12.18
N THR A 104 7.44 -1.47 -13.38
CA THR A 104 6.00 -1.45 -13.65
C THR A 104 5.35 -2.78 -13.31
N SER A 105 5.94 -3.92 -13.68
CA SER A 105 5.35 -5.23 -13.38
C SER A 105 5.33 -5.59 -11.90
N ASP A 106 6.34 -5.16 -11.12
CA ASP A 106 6.38 -5.42 -9.68
C ASP A 106 5.42 -4.48 -8.90
N VAL A 107 5.16 -3.28 -9.44
CA VAL A 107 4.24 -2.28 -8.86
C VAL A 107 2.79 -2.51 -9.32
N GLU A 108 2.55 -3.20 -10.44
CA GLU A 108 1.22 -3.48 -11.02
C GLU A 108 0.24 -4.08 -10.00
N ALA A 109 0.72 -5.04 -9.21
CA ALA A 109 -0.07 -5.68 -8.17
C ALA A 109 -0.62 -4.66 -7.15
N PHE A 110 0.20 -3.68 -6.77
CA PHE A 110 -0.19 -2.62 -5.85
C PHE A 110 -1.16 -1.64 -6.50
N ALA A 111 -0.92 -1.26 -7.76
CA ALA A 111 -1.81 -0.39 -8.51
C ALA A 111 -3.22 -0.97 -8.68
N HIS A 112 -3.37 -2.31 -8.69
CA HIS A 112 -4.67 -2.97 -8.77
C HIS A 112 -5.33 -3.18 -7.40
N VAL A 113 -4.54 -3.56 -6.39
CA VAL A 113 -5.05 -3.91 -5.05
C VAL A 113 -5.37 -2.68 -4.21
N LEU A 114 -4.51 -1.66 -4.23
CA LEU A 114 -4.64 -0.49 -3.35
C LEU A 114 -5.96 0.27 -3.54
N PRO A 115 -6.41 0.62 -4.76
CA PRO A 115 -7.68 1.32 -4.94
C PRO A 115 -8.87 0.55 -4.33
N CYS A 116 -8.85 -0.78 -4.43
CA CYS A 116 -9.93 -1.60 -3.89
C CYS A 116 -9.91 -1.71 -2.37
N LEU A 117 -8.71 -1.68 -1.77
CA LEU A 117 -8.58 -1.54 -0.32
C LEU A 117 -9.12 -0.17 0.13
N MET A 118 -8.83 0.91 -0.60
CA MET A 118 -9.31 2.26 -0.25
C MET A 118 -10.84 2.35 -0.33
N VAL A 119 -11.45 1.82 -1.40
CA VAL A 119 -12.92 1.75 -1.51
C VAL A 119 -13.53 0.98 -0.34
N LYS A 120 -12.88 -0.10 0.11
CA LYS A 120 -13.35 -0.87 1.26
C LYS A 120 -13.23 -0.08 2.56
N MET A 121 -12.11 0.60 2.81
CA MET A 121 -11.96 1.44 4.00
C MET A 121 -13.07 2.49 4.10
N ASN A 122 -13.32 3.24 3.01
CA ASN A 122 -14.37 4.27 2.98
C ASN A 122 -15.76 3.64 3.19
N ALA A 123 -15.98 2.40 2.74
CA ALA A 123 -17.22 1.67 3.02
C ALA A 123 -17.34 1.18 4.47
N TYR A 124 -16.22 1.00 5.18
CA TYR A 124 -16.19 0.64 6.62
C TYR A 124 -16.37 1.87 7.53
N GLU A 125 -16.06 3.09 7.08
CA GLU A 125 -16.31 4.31 7.84
C GLU A 125 -17.79 4.59 8.12
N VAL A 126 -18.72 3.92 7.41
CA VAL A 126 -20.16 3.98 7.70
C VAL A 126 -20.58 2.82 8.62
N LYS A 127 -20.05 2.79 9.85
CA LYS A 127 -20.66 2.08 11.01
C LYS A 127 -20.25 2.76 12.31
N THR A 128 -20.82 3.93 12.58
CA THR A 128 -20.76 4.59 13.89
C THR A 128 -22.14 4.56 14.54
N ILE A 129 -22.30 3.61 15.48
CA ILE A 129 -23.13 3.64 16.70
C ILE A 129 -24.57 4.20 16.55
N ASP A 130 -25.53 3.33 16.20
CA ASP A 130 -26.97 3.56 16.46
C ASP A 130 -27.71 2.28 16.92
N GLU A 131 -26.99 1.24 17.38
CA GLU A 131 -27.62 0.00 17.86
C GLU A 131 -26.89 -0.60 19.08
N ILE A 132 -27.07 0.01 20.25
CA ILE A 132 -27.15 -0.66 21.56
C ILE A 132 -28.24 0.03 22.38
#